data_AF-A0A1E9C9Q8-F1
#
_entry.id   AF-A0A1E9C9Q8-F1
#
_cell.length_a   1.000
_cell.length_b   1.000
_cell.length_c   1.000
_cell.angle_alpha   90.00
_cell.angle_beta   90.00
_cell.angle_gamma   90.00
#
_symmetry.space_group_name_H-M   'P 1'
#
loop_
_entity.id
_entity.type
_entity.pdbx_description
1 polymer ?
#
loop_
_entity_poly.entity_id
_entity_poly.type
_entity_poly.pdbx_seq_one_letter_code
_entity_poly.pdbx_strand_id
1 'polypeptide(L)'
;TNTTKELTYSEAMYLCGYLNGAKKENRDLTITEREIRRRRSAVLKRVQRIGIDTTDWGAVNAFFLDVRIAGKKFRELDGEELLLLIPKLESILKKKEDGGY
;
A
#
# COMPACT_ATOMS: atom_id res chain seq x y z
N THR A 1 -2.71 -8.33 26.04
CA THR A 1 -3.89 -7.53 25.68
C THR A 1 -4.17 -7.71 24.19
N ASN A 2 -5.26 -8.42 23.89
CA ASN A 2 -6.02 -8.58 22.63
C ASN A 2 -5.33 -8.36 21.25
N THR A 3 -4.99 -9.51 20.64
CA THR A 3 -5.26 -9.95 19.26
C THR A 3 -6.04 -8.96 18.37
N THR A 4 -5.38 -8.35 17.38
CA THR A 4 -6.08 -7.56 16.34
C THR A 4 -6.36 -8.44 15.13
N LYS A 5 -7.49 -9.13 15.25
CA LYS A 5 -8.48 -9.52 14.25
C LYS A 5 -8.03 -9.46 12.78
N GLU A 6 -8.04 -10.65 12.18
CA GLU A 6 -8.17 -10.92 10.76
C GLU A 6 -9.20 -9.97 10.13
N LEU A 7 -8.71 -9.05 9.29
CA LEU A 7 -9.57 -8.22 8.47
C LEU A 7 -10.18 -9.11 7.40
N THR A 8 -11.35 -9.68 7.70
CA THR A 8 -12.06 -10.59 6.82
C THR A 8 -12.34 -9.91 5.49
N TYR A 9 -12.14 -10.64 4.40
CA TYR A 9 -12.28 -10.22 3.00
C TYR A 9 -13.59 -9.43 2.70
N SER A 10 -14.64 -9.64 3.51
CA SER A 10 -15.90 -8.91 3.47
C SER A 10 -15.78 -7.41 3.82
N GLU A 11 -14.91 -7.00 4.75
CA GLU A 11 -14.72 -5.58 5.12
C GLU A 11 -13.94 -4.82 4.04
N ALA A 12 -12.96 -5.48 3.41
CA ALA A 12 -12.25 -4.93 2.26
C ALA A 12 -13.18 -4.72 1.04
N MET A 13 -14.15 -5.63 0.85
CA MET A 13 -15.17 -5.48 -0.20
C MET A 13 -16.21 -4.40 0.11
N TYR A 14 -16.59 -4.21 1.39
CA TYR A 14 -17.54 -3.16 1.79
C TYR A 14 -16.96 -1.75 1.57
N LEU A 15 -15.66 -1.55 1.84
CA LEU A 15 -14.92 -0.32 1.51
C LEU A 15 -14.76 -0.10 0.00
N CYS A 16 -14.72 -1.16 -0.81
CA CYS A 16 -14.64 -1.08 -2.26
C CYS A 16 -16.00 -0.67 -2.89
N GLY A 17 -17.12 -1.08 -2.29
CA GLY A 17 -18.48 -0.80 -2.77
C GLY A 17 -18.95 0.64 -2.56
N TYR A 18 -18.55 1.32 -1.48
CA TYR A 18 -19.04 2.67 -1.17
C TYR A 18 -18.46 3.77 -2.08
N LEU A 19 -17.38 3.47 -2.82
CA LEU A 19 -16.77 4.37 -3.81
C LEU A 19 -17.47 4.35 -5.18
N ASN A 20 -18.53 3.55 -5.38
CA ASN A 20 -19.28 3.49 -6.65
C ASN A 20 -20.24 4.68 -6.90
N GLY A 21 -20.20 5.73 -6.07
CA GLY A 21 -21.21 6.81 -6.05
C GLY A 21 -20.94 8.10 -6.86
N ALA A 22 -19.81 8.31 -7.55
CA ALA A 22 -19.52 9.60 -8.18
C ALA A 22 -19.48 9.56 -9.72
N LYS A 23 -20.67 9.77 -10.31
CA LYS A 23 -21.04 10.32 -11.63
C LYS A 23 -19.96 10.49 -12.73
N LYS A 24 -19.95 9.49 -13.62
CA LYS A 24 -19.82 9.40 -15.10
C LYS A 24 -19.15 10.47 -16.00
N GLU A 25 -18.86 11.72 -15.59
CA GLU A 25 -18.25 12.73 -16.50
C GLU A 25 -16.79 13.08 -16.18
N ASN A 26 -16.29 12.67 -15.00
CA ASN A 26 -14.90 12.86 -14.55
C ASN A 26 -14.04 11.59 -14.77
N ARG A 27 -14.43 10.73 -15.71
CA ARG A 27 -14.02 9.31 -15.72
C ARG A 27 -12.52 9.11 -15.94
N ASP A 28 -11.87 9.87 -16.80
CA ASP A 28 -10.47 9.59 -17.19
C ASP A 28 -9.43 10.02 -16.13
N LEU A 29 -9.59 11.22 -15.56
CA LEU A 29 -8.76 11.72 -14.45
C LEU A 29 -9.04 10.93 -13.15
N THR A 30 -10.31 10.57 -12.89
CA THR A 30 -10.66 9.74 -11.73
C THR A 30 -10.16 8.30 -11.87
N ILE A 31 -10.05 7.74 -13.08
CA ILE A 31 -9.44 6.42 -13.30
C ILE A 31 -7.98 6.46 -12.85
N THR A 32 -7.20 7.46 -13.28
CA THR A 32 -5.79 7.60 -12.91
C THR A 32 -5.60 7.82 -11.41
N GLU A 33 -6.35 8.74 -10.80
CA GLU A 33 -6.28 8.96 -9.35
C GLU A 33 -6.76 7.76 -8.53
N ARG A 34 -7.84 7.08 -8.96
CA ARG A 34 -8.33 5.87 -8.30
C ARG A 34 -7.30 4.75 -8.40
N GLU A 35 -6.60 4.66 -9.51
CA GLU A 35 -5.57 3.66 -9.70
C GLU A 35 -4.32 3.95 -8.86
N ILE A 36 -3.90 5.21 -8.75
CA ILE A 36 -2.85 5.64 -7.81
C ILE A 36 -3.26 5.32 -6.37
N ARG A 37 -4.51 5.62 -5.96
CA ARG A 37 -5.01 5.27 -4.62
C ARG A 37 -4.98 3.76 -4.38
N ARG A 38 -5.41 2.94 -5.35
CA ARG A 38 -5.34 1.48 -5.27
C ARG A 38 -3.91 0.98 -5.11
N ARG A 39 -2.97 1.52 -5.90
CA ARG A 39 -1.54 1.18 -5.83
C ARG A 39 -0.94 1.57 -4.47
N ARG A 40 -1.26 2.76 -3.94
CA ARG A 40 -0.84 3.19 -2.60
C ARG A 40 -1.33 2.25 -1.51
N SER A 41 -2.60 1.86 -1.53
CA SER A 41 -3.13 0.88 -0.57
C SER A 41 -2.46 -0.49 -0.71
N ALA A 42 -2.18 -0.93 -1.94
CA ALA A 42 -1.50 -2.20 -2.20
C ALA A 42 -0.05 -2.21 -1.67
N VAL A 43 0.64 -1.07 -1.76
CA VAL A 43 2.00 -0.89 -1.22
C VAL A 43 1.97 -0.85 0.31
N LEU A 44 1.10 -0.04 0.92
CA LEU A 44 0.97 0.05 2.38
C LEU A 44 0.64 -1.30 3.02
N LYS A 45 -0.26 -2.08 2.41
CA LYS A 45 -0.60 -3.42 2.90
C LYS A 45 0.62 -4.35 2.97
N ARG A 46 1.55 -4.24 2.01
CA ARG A 46 2.78 -5.05 1.99
C ARG A 46 3.78 -4.55 3.02
N VAL A 47 3.95 -3.24 3.13
CA VAL A 47 4.78 -2.59 4.14
C VAL A 47 4.35 -3.00 5.55
N GLN A 48 3.03 -3.06 5.79
CA GLN A 48 2.47 -3.58 7.04
C GLN A 48 2.82 -5.06 7.27
N ARG A 49 2.74 -5.91 6.24
CA ARG A 49 3.16 -7.33 6.35
C ARG A 49 4.67 -7.48 6.59
N ILE A 50 5.49 -6.56 6.10
CA ILE A 50 6.92 -6.49 6.39
C ILE A 50 7.17 -6.12 7.87
N GLY A 51 6.17 -5.60 8.58
CA GLY A 51 6.23 -5.26 10.01
C GLY A 51 6.47 -3.78 10.29
N ILE A 52 6.32 -2.91 9.28
CA ILE A 52 6.36 -1.46 9.47
C ILE A 52 4.98 -1.00 9.94
N ASP A 53 4.95 -0.18 10.98
CA ASP A 53 3.72 0.43 11.44
C ASP A 53 3.21 1.46 10.41
N THR A 54 2.04 1.21 9.84
CA THR A 54 1.44 2.07 8.81
C THR A 54 0.51 3.15 9.38
N THR A 55 0.35 3.19 10.71
CA THR A 55 -0.38 4.25 11.42
C THR A 55 0.55 5.42 11.75
N ASP A 56 1.85 5.14 11.93
CA ASP A 56 2.91 6.13 12.07
C ASP A 56 3.50 6.57 10.72
N TRP A 57 3.16 7.79 10.29
CA TRP A 57 3.67 8.36 9.04
C TRP A 57 5.18 8.63 9.07
N GLY A 58 5.79 8.72 10.25
CA GLY A 58 7.25 8.82 10.40
C GLY A 58 7.95 7.54 9.94
N ALA A 59 7.49 6.39 10.43
CA ALA A 59 7.99 5.06 10.10
C ALA A 59 7.78 4.72 8.63
N VAL A 60 6.60 5.04 8.08
CA VAL A 60 6.33 4.88 6.64
C VAL A 60 7.30 5.71 5.82
N ASN A 61 7.46 7.00 6.13
CA ASN A 61 8.36 7.85 5.36
C ASN A 61 9.83 7.43 5.53
N ALA A 62 10.28 7.05 6.73
CA ALA A 62 11.63 6.57 6.95
C ALA A 62 11.94 5.33 6.10
N PHE A 63 10.97 4.40 5.98
CA PHE A 63 11.10 3.22 5.14
C PHE A 63 11.22 3.54 3.64
N PHE A 64 10.41 4.49 3.13
CA PHE A 64 10.48 4.89 1.71
C PHE A 64 11.64 5.84 1.39
N LEU A 65 12.11 6.62 2.35
CA LEU A 65 13.28 7.49 2.22
C LEU A 65 14.58 6.71 2.07
N ASP A 66 14.61 5.44 2.46
CA ASP A 66 15.76 4.58 2.19
C ASP A 66 15.96 4.43 0.67
N VAL A 67 17.16 4.76 0.18
CA VAL A 67 17.56 4.66 -1.23
C VAL A 67 17.45 3.23 -1.78
N ARG A 68 17.56 2.23 -0.89
CA ARG A 68 17.36 0.83 -1.23
C ARG A 68 15.90 0.48 -1.44
N ILE A 69 14.94 1.34 -1.06
CA ILE A 69 13.50 1.17 -1.30
C ILE A 69 13.05 2.12 -2.41
N ALA A 70 12.96 3.42 -2.12
CA ALA A 70 12.53 4.44 -3.09
C ALA A 70 13.34 5.76 -3.04
N GLY A 71 14.03 6.06 -1.92
CA GLY A 71 14.83 7.27 -1.78
C GLY A 71 14.03 8.58 -1.62
N LYS A 72 12.71 8.51 -1.43
CA LYS A 72 11.82 9.68 -1.31
C LYS A 72 10.61 9.39 -0.43
N LYS A 73 9.85 10.42 -0.03
CA LYS A 73 8.67 10.23 0.83
C LYS A 73 7.59 9.48 0.08
N PHE A 74 6.79 8.70 0.79
CA PHE A 74 5.70 7.91 0.19
C PHE A 74 4.68 8.76 -0.57
N ARG A 75 4.45 10.00 -0.12
CA ARG A 75 3.54 10.96 -0.77
C ARG A 75 4.05 11.46 -2.12
N GLU A 76 5.37 11.44 -2.32
CA GLU A 76 6.05 11.91 -3.54
C GLU A 76 6.18 10.81 -4.59
N LEU A 77 5.71 9.59 -4.31
CA LEU A 77 5.73 8.49 -5.25
C LEU A 77 4.62 8.62 -6.29
N ASP A 78 5.02 8.49 -7.55
CA ASP A 78 4.14 8.43 -8.70
C ASP A 78 3.55 7.04 -8.93
N GLY A 79 2.53 6.95 -9.78
CA GLY A 79 1.84 5.70 -10.07
C GLY A 79 2.77 4.58 -10.57
N GLU A 80 3.76 4.92 -11.40
CA GLU A 80 4.74 3.96 -11.93
C GLU A 80 5.71 3.48 -10.85
N GLU A 81 6.19 4.38 -10.00
CA GLU A 81 7.09 4.04 -8.90
C GLU A 81 6.42 3.12 -7.88
N LEU A 82 5.14 3.40 -7.57
CA LEU A 82 4.33 2.53 -6.73
C LEU A 82 4.21 1.12 -7.33
N LEU A 83 4.10 0.97 -8.66
CA LEU A 83 4.09 -0.35 -9.31
C LEU A 83 5.43 -1.05 -9.19
N LEU A 84 6.54 -0.34 -9.43
CA LEU A 84 7.89 -0.89 -9.34
C LEU A 84 8.24 -1.33 -7.90
N LEU A 85 7.64 -0.70 -6.89
CA LEU A 85 7.81 -1.07 -5.49
C LEU A 85 7.11 -2.38 -5.12
N ILE A 86 6.03 -2.77 -5.79
CA ILE A 86 5.29 -4.00 -5.48
C ILE A 86 6.18 -5.26 -5.53
N PRO A 87 6.85 -5.61 -6.65
CA PRO A 87 7.68 -6.82 -6.72
C PRO A 87 8.87 -6.78 -5.76
N LYS A 88 9.37 -5.58 -5.45
CA LYS A 88 10.46 -5.38 -4.50
C LYS A 88 10.04 -5.69 -3.07
N LEU A 89 8.88 -5.20 -2.65
CA LEU A 89 8.30 -5.47 -1.34
C LEU A 89 7.91 -6.94 -1.20
N GLU A 90 7.37 -7.56 -2.25
CA GLU A 90 7.12 -9.01 -2.29
C GLU A 90 8.41 -9.81 -2.13
N SER A 91 9.52 -9.39 -2.76
CA SER A 91 10.81 -10.06 -2.60
C SER A 91 11.36 -9.95 -1.17
N ILE A 92 11.20 -8.78 -0.53
CA ILE A 92 11.58 -8.58 0.88
C ILE A 92 10.71 -9.45 1.79
N LEU A 93 9.40 -9.47 1.54
CA LEU A 93 8.45 -10.27 2.30
C LEU A 93 8.77 -11.76 2.16
N LYS A 94 9.00 -12.25 0.93
CA LYS A 94 9.37 -13.64 0.67
C LYS A 94 10.66 -14.03 1.37
N LYS A 95 11.69 -13.17 1.37
CA LYS A 95 12.93 -13.42 2.13
C LYS A 95 12.68 -13.51 3.64
N LYS A 96 11.72 -12.74 4.16
CA LYS A 96 11.34 -12.77 5.57
C LYS A 96 10.55 -14.04 5.92
N GLU A 97 9.72 -14.54 5.01
CA GLU A 97 8.94 -15.77 5.17
C GLU A 97 9.80 -17.04 4.98
N ASP A 98 10.76 -17.02 4.06
CA ASP A 98 11.64 -18.16 3.73
C ASP A 98 12.87 -18.26 4.66
N GLY A 99 13.36 -17.10 5.14
CA GLY A 99 14.53 -16.99 6.00
C GLY A 99 14.22 -17.00 7.50
N GLY A 100 13.31 -17.88 7.95
CA GLY A 100 13.01 -18.07 9.38
C GLY A 100 14.27 -18.27 10.22
N TYR A 101 14.66 -17.22 10.94
CA TYR A 101 15.53 -17.24 12.11
C TYR A 101 14.65 -17.01 13.34
#